data_AF-A0A1A8JP60-F1
#
_entry.id   AF-A0A1A8JP60-F1
#
_cell.length_a   1.000
_cell.length_b   1.000
_cell.length_c   1.000
_cell.angle_alpha   90.00
_cell.angle_beta   90.00
_cell.angle_gamma   90.00
#
_symmetry.space_group_name_H-M   'P 1'
#
loop_
_entity.id
_entity.type
_entity.pdbx_description
1 polymer ?
#
loop_
_entity_poly.entity_id
_entity_poly.type
_entity_poly.pdbx_seq_one_letter_code
_entity_poly.pdbx_strand_id
1 'polypeptide(L)'
;IVYKVAEDMLNKLPSDYVPHEVKARLQKMGALNPLTIFLRQEVDRMQRVISAVRTSLTDLKLAIDGTIIMSDNLRDALDNIFDARVPNLWRKMSWESSTLGFWFTELLERHKQFSDWLFQTTPKAFWMTGFFNPQGFLTAVRQEATRANKTWALDTVTLSNKVLKVSAEQITASPNEGVYIHGLFLDGAGWNWRKSLLEESSPKVLFSPMPVIHMFAVKSTQTVDPKLYVCPIYKKPRRTDLNYITAVVLPTVLSPDHWVLRGVALLCDSK
;
A
#
# COMPACT_ATOMS: atom_id res chain seq x y z
N ILE A 1 -0.27 9.11 31.72
CA ILE A 1 0.36 8.25 30.67
C ILE A 1 -0.08 8.70 29.29
N VAL A 2 -1.39 8.65 28.96
CA VAL A 2 -1.95 9.05 27.65
C VAL A 2 -1.48 10.43 27.18
N TYR A 3 -1.44 11.43 28.07
CA TYR A 3 -0.95 12.77 27.74
C TYR A 3 0.46 12.77 27.11
N LYS A 4 1.40 12.03 27.71
CA LYS A 4 2.78 11.93 27.22
C LYS A 4 2.83 11.23 25.87
N VAL A 5 2.04 10.16 25.69
CA VAL A 5 1.93 9.45 24.41
C VAL A 5 1.37 10.37 23.33
N ALA A 6 0.31 11.13 23.63
CA ALA A 6 -0.27 12.09 22.69
C ALA A 6 0.73 13.19 22.30
N GLU A 7 1.49 13.70 23.26
CA GLU A 7 2.56 14.67 23.03
C GLU A 7 3.69 14.12 22.15
N ASP A 8 4.19 12.92 22.46
CA ASP A 8 5.23 12.26 21.67
C ASP A 8 4.78 11.98 20.24
N MET A 9 3.53 11.56 20.05
CA MET A 9 2.94 11.34 18.73
C MET A 9 2.78 12.66 17.96
N LEU A 10 2.29 13.73 18.60
CA LEU A 10 2.17 15.04 17.98
C LEU A 10 3.51 15.60 17.52
N ASN A 11 4.57 15.42 18.31
CA ASN A 11 5.91 15.86 17.98
C ASN A 11 6.50 15.13 16.76
N LYS A 12 6.07 13.89 16.52
CA LYS A 12 6.50 13.07 15.38
C LYS A 12 5.54 13.15 14.19
N LEU A 13 4.33 13.67 14.39
CA LEU A 13 3.29 13.69 13.36
C LEU A 13 3.71 14.65 12.23
N PRO A 14 3.73 14.19 10.96
CA PRO A 14 4.15 15.03 9.85
C PRO A 14 3.28 16.27 9.70
N SER A 15 3.87 17.38 9.24
CA SER A 15 3.13 18.60 8.95
C SER A 15 2.06 18.37 7.88
N ASP A 16 1.02 19.17 7.95
CA ASP A 16 -0.07 19.16 6.96
C ASP A 16 0.48 19.55 5.57
N TYR A 17 -0.04 18.88 4.54
CA TYR A 17 0.21 19.18 3.15
C TYR A 17 -0.39 20.54 2.78
N VAL A 18 0.46 21.49 2.39
CA VAL A 18 0.02 22.84 2.02
C VAL A 18 -0.65 22.82 0.63
N PRO A 19 -1.95 23.16 0.50
CA PRO A 19 -2.71 22.91 -0.72
C PRO A 19 -2.14 23.57 -1.99
N HIS A 20 -1.63 24.80 -1.86
CA HIS A 20 -1.07 25.53 -3.00
C HIS A 20 0.26 24.92 -3.47
N GLU A 21 1.10 24.46 -2.54
CA GLU A 21 2.36 23.79 -2.85
C GLU A 21 2.13 22.44 -3.53
N VAL A 22 1.21 21.63 -2.97
CA VAL A 22 0.80 20.35 -3.56
C VAL A 22 0.30 20.56 -4.98
N LYS A 23 -0.60 21.52 -5.20
CA LYS A 23 -1.12 21.85 -6.52
C LYS A 23 0.01 22.24 -7.48
N ALA A 24 0.93 23.10 -7.06
CA ALA A 24 2.06 23.53 -7.89
C ALA A 24 2.99 22.36 -8.26
N ARG A 25 3.26 21.44 -7.33
CA ARG A 25 4.08 20.24 -7.57
C ARG A 25 3.42 19.28 -8.56
N LEU A 26 2.13 18.99 -8.36
CA LEU A 26 1.36 18.13 -9.27
C LEU A 26 1.27 18.72 -10.68
N GLN A 27 1.17 20.04 -10.82
CA GLN A 27 1.22 20.69 -12.14
C GLN A 27 2.55 20.45 -12.84
N LYS A 28 3.68 20.58 -12.13
CA LYS A 28 5.02 20.30 -12.67
C LYS A 28 5.21 18.83 -13.09
N MET A 29 4.54 17.90 -12.42
CA MET A 29 4.56 16.46 -12.74
C MET A 29 3.64 16.08 -13.92
N GLY A 30 2.93 17.06 -14.51
CA GLY A 30 1.89 16.82 -15.49
C GLY A 30 0.57 16.45 -14.83
N ALA A 31 -0.27 17.45 -14.57
CA ALA A 31 -1.51 17.28 -13.80
C ALA A 31 -2.53 16.30 -14.41
N LEU A 32 -2.43 16.03 -15.72
CA LEU A 32 -3.29 15.10 -16.43
C LEU A 32 -2.69 13.69 -16.53
N ASN A 33 -1.46 13.48 -16.07
CA ASN A 33 -0.84 12.16 -16.08
C ASN A 33 -1.57 11.23 -15.09
N PRO A 34 -1.90 9.99 -15.46
CA PRO A 34 -2.68 9.10 -14.61
C PRO A 34 -2.07 8.89 -13.22
N LEU A 35 -0.75 8.68 -13.14
CA LEU A 35 -0.04 8.53 -11.87
C LEU A 35 -0.07 9.81 -11.02
N THR A 36 -0.02 10.98 -11.63
CA THR A 36 -0.13 12.27 -10.92
C THR A 36 -1.53 12.47 -10.34
N ILE A 37 -2.57 12.08 -11.09
CA ILE A 37 -3.97 12.11 -10.61
C ILE A 37 -4.13 11.13 -9.44
N PHE A 38 -3.56 9.93 -9.55
CA PHE A 38 -3.55 8.95 -8.47
C PHE A 38 -2.86 9.48 -7.22
N LEU A 39 -1.63 10.00 -7.34
CA LEU A 39 -0.88 10.57 -6.22
C LEU A 39 -1.67 11.68 -5.52
N ARG A 40 -2.34 12.56 -6.27
CA ARG A 40 -3.20 13.61 -5.69
C ARG A 40 -4.27 13.03 -4.77
N GLN A 41 -4.98 12.00 -5.23
CA GLN A 41 -6.05 11.39 -4.44
C GLN A 41 -5.52 10.73 -3.16
N GLU A 42 -4.36 10.10 -3.24
CA GLU A 42 -3.69 9.48 -2.09
C GLU A 42 -3.21 10.53 -1.08
N VAL A 43 -2.61 11.64 -1.55
CA VAL A 43 -2.19 12.77 -0.70
C VAL A 43 -3.40 13.43 -0.03
N ASP A 44 -4.49 13.67 -0.77
CA ASP A 44 -5.72 14.24 -0.22
C ASP A 44 -6.32 13.35 0.88
N ARG A 45 -6.21 12.03 0.74
CA ARG A 45 -6.66 11.08 1.76
C ARG A 45 -5.70 11.03 2.96
N MET A 46 -4.39 11.02 2.71
CA MET A 46 -3.36 11.06 3.75
C MET A 46 -3.50 12.32 4.62
N GLN A 47 -3.73 13.47 3.99
CA GLN A 47 -3.96 14.75 4.66
C GLN A 47 -5.12 14.69 5.64
N ARG A 48 -6.25 14.08 5.25
CA ARG A 48 -7.40 13.92 6.17
C ARG A 48 -7.03 13.10 7.41
N VAL A 49 -6.25 12.04 7.24
CA VAL A 49 -5.78 11.21 8.37
C VAL A 49 -4.88 12.03 9.28
N ILE A 50 -3.91 12.76 8.73
CA ILE A 50 -3.00 13.62 9.50
C ILE A 50 -3.78 14.66 10.30
N SER A 51 -4.70 15.40 9.65
CA SER A 51 -5.50 16.41 10.34
C SER A 51 -6.37 15.80 11.43
N ALA A 52 -7.04 14.67 11.17
CA ALA A 52 -7.87 14.01 12.17
C ALA A 52 -7.07 13.56 13.39
N VAL A 53 -5.87 13.00 13.20
CA VAL A 53 -4.96 12.64 14.30
C VAL A 53 -4.51 13.87 15.05
N ARG A 54 -4.08 14.93 14.34
CA ARG A 54 -3.61 16.18 14.94
C ARG A 54 -4.69 16.81 15.83
N THR A 55 -5.90 16.96 15.31
CA THR A 55 -7.05 17.48 16.06
C THR A 55 -7.36 16.58 17.25
N SER A 56 -7.51 15.27 17.03
CA SER A 56 -7.83 14.32 18.11
C SER A 56 -6.83 14.38 19.26
N LEU A 57 -5.52 14.40 18.96
CA LEU A 57 -4.47 14.42 19.97
C LEU A 57 -4.37 15.78 20.68
N THR A 58 -4.58 16.88 19.95
CA THR A 58 -4.53 18.23 20.53
C THR A 58 -5.70 18.44 21.50
N ASP A 59 -6.91 18.09 21.06
CA ASP A 59 -8.12 18.19 21.85
C ASP A 59 -8.06 17.22 23.04
N LEU A 60 -7.52 16.02 22.87
CA LEU A 60 -7.33 15.07 23.96
C LEU A 60 -6.42 15.62 25.06
N LYS A 61 -5.33 16.30 24.71
CA LYS A 61 -4.46 16.98 25.70
C LYS A 61 -5.24 18.05 26.46
N LEU A 62 -5.96 18.93 25.76
CA LEU A 62 -6.77 19.99 26.37
C LEU A 62 -7.89 19.43 27.27
N ALA A 63 -8.48 18.29 26.90
CA ALA A 63 -9.51 17.63 27.70
C ALA A 63 -8.95 16.99 28.97
N ILE A 64 -7.75 16.40 28.89
CA ILE A 64 -7.03 15.87 30.07
C ILE A 64 -6.66 17.02 31.02
N ASP A 65 -6.27 18.17 30.49
CA ASP A 65 -5.96 19.38 31.28
C ASP A 65 -7.23 20.09 31.81
N GLY A 66 -8.43 19.59 31.51
CA GLY A 66 -9.70 20.17 31.94
C GLY A 66 -10.09 21.48 31.23
N THR A 67 -9.39 21.82 30.14
CA THR A 67 -9.65 23.05 29.35
C THR A 67 -10.86 22.89 28.43
N ILE A 68 -11.08 21.70 27.87
CA ILE A 68 -12.26 21.38 27.05
C ILE A 68 -13.01 20.17 27.60
N ILE A 69 -14.28 20.02 27.22
CA ILE A 69 -15.14 18.94 27.68
C ILE A 69 -14.73 17.61 27.00
N MET A 70 -14.60 16.56 27.81
CA MET A 70 -14.36 15.19 27.31
C MET A 70 -15.58 14.66 26.53
N SER A 71 -15.51 14.73 25.20
CA SER A 71 -16.51 14.14 24.30
C SER A 71 -16.35 12.62 24.20
N ASP A 72 -17.35 11.92 23.63
CA ASP A 72 -17.28 10.47 23.44
C ASP A 72 -16.13 10.04 22.51
N ASN A 73 -15.82 10.83 21.49
CA ASN A 73 -14.67 10.57 20.61
C ASN A 73 -13.34 10.73 21.35
N LEU A 74 -13.24 11.71 22.27
CA LEU A 74 -12.03 11.92 23.07
C LEU A 74 -11.89 10.83 24.14
N ARG A 75 -12.99 10.37 24.73
CA ARG A 75 -13.00 9.22 25.65
C ARG A 75 -12.56 7.94 24.93
N ASP A 76 -13.10 7.66 23.75
CA ASP A 76 -12.65 6.54 22.90
C ASP A 76 -11.16 6.63 22.58
N ALA A 77 -10.67 7.81 22.22
CA ALA A 77 -9.24 8.01 21.95
C ALA A 77 -8.39 7.78 23.22
N LEU A 78 -8.83 8.29 24.37
CA LEU A 78 -8.14 8.12 25.65
C LEU A 78 -8.00 6.64 26.01
N ASP A 79 -9.10 5.89 25.98
CA ASP A 79 -9.14 4.48 26.37
C ASP A 79 -8.32 3.62 25.40
N ASN A 80 -8.49 3.82 24.09
CA ASN A 80 -7.73 3.05 23.10
C ASN A 80 -6.23 3.37 23.17
N ILE A 81 -5.84 4.63 23.31
CA ILE A 81 -4.42 5.00 23.41
C ILE A 81 -3.80 4.43 24.70
N PHE A 82 -4.54 4.43 25.81
CA PHE A 82 -4.10 3.81 27.06
C PHE A 82 -3.84 2.31 26.88
N ASP A 83 -4.72 1.62 26.16
CA ASP A 83 -4.60 0.19 25.87
C ASP A 83 -3.68 -0.14 24.67
N ALA A 84 -2.93 0.85 24.15
CA ALA A 84 -2.10 0.73 22.96
C ALA A 84 -2.86 0.22 21.69
N ARG A 85 -4.15 0.54 21.60
CA ARG A 85 -5.04 0.27 20.47
C ARG A 85 -5.27 1.53 19.63
N VAL A 86 -5.69 1.33 18.38
CA VAL A 86 -5.99 2.44 17.46
C VAL A 86 -7.42 2.96 17.73
N PRO A 87 -7.61 4.26 18.02
CA PRO A 87 -8.93 4.87 18.15
C PRO A 87 -9.85 4.59 16.97
N ASN A 88 -11.15 4.47 17.26
CA ASN A 88 -12.15 4.03 16.27
C ASN A 88 -12.27 5.00 15.09
N LEU A 89 -12.19 6.30 15.35
CA LEU A 89 -12.24 7.33 14.33
C LEU A 89 -11.10 7.15 13.30
N TRP A 90 -9.88 6.94 13.78
CA TRP A 90 -8.70 6.81 12.92
C TRP A 90 -8.76 5.53 12.10
N ARG A 91 -9.15 4.41 12.71
CA ARG A 91 -9.30 3.13 12.01
C ARG A 91 -10.30 3.19 10.87
N LYS A 92 -11.45 3.85 11.06
CA LYS A 92 -12.50 3.97 10.02
C LYS A 92 -12.04 4.70 8.76
N MET A 93 -11.15 5.69 8.90
CA MET A 93 -10.69 6.50 7.78
C MET A 93 -9.38 6.01 7.13
N SER A 94 -8.61 5.20 7.85
CA SER A 94 -7.24 4.81 7.48
C SER A 94 -7.13 3.33 7.10
N TRP A 95 -6.38 2.55 7.87
CA TRP A 95 -6.12 1.12 7.75
C TRP A 95 -6.25 0.46 9.13
N GLU A 96 -6.37 -0.86 9.12
CA GLU A 96 -6.28 -1.67 10.34
C GLU A 96 -4.81 -1.96 10.64
N SER A 97 -4.48 -2.06 11.91
CA SER A 97 -3.16 -2.43 12.40
C SER A 97 -3.32 -3.07 13.77
N SER A 98 -2.36 -3.90 14.17
CA SER A 98 -2.45 -4.70 15.39
C SER A 98 -2.29 -3.88 16.67
N THR A 99 -1.49 -2.81 16.64
CA THR A 99 -1.28 -1.90 17.77
C THR A 99 -1.19 -0.45 17.31
N LEU A 100 -1.37 0.47 18.26
CA LEU A 100 -1.17 1.91 18.03
C LEU A 100 0.24 2.22 17.51
N GLY A 101 1.26 1.55 18.06
CA GLY A 101 2.66 1.76 17.66
C GLY A 101 2.92 1.35 16.21
N PHE A 102 2.42 0.17 15.80
CA PHE A 102 2.52 -0.25 14.40
C PHE A 102 1.73 0.68 13.47
N TRP A 103 0.50 1.02 13.85
CA TRP A 103 -0.33 1.93 13.06
C TRP A 103 0.36 3.28 12.84
N PHE A 104 0.96 3.84 13.88
CA PHE A 104 1.65 5.13 13.77
C PHE A 104 2.94 5.02 12.94
N THR A 105 3.67 3.90 13.04
CA THR A 105 4.83 3.65 12.17
C THR A 105 4.41 3.60 10.70
N GLU A 106 3.34 2.86 10.38
CA GLU A 106 2.78 2.82 9.03
C GLU A 106 2.30 4.18 8.56
N LEU A 107 1.77 5.03 9.45
CA LEU A 107 1.37 6.40 9.12
C LEU A 107 2.57 7.21 8.63
N LEU A 108 3.70 7.11 9.33
CA LEU A 108 4.92 7.81 8.97
C LEU A 108 5.51 7.29 7.67
N GLU A 109 5.54 5.96 7.46
CA GLU A 109 6.05 5.33 6.24
C GLU A 109 5.19 5.67 5.01
N ARG A 110 3.86 5.64 5.16
CA ARG A 110 2.91 6.04 4.09
C ARG A 110 3.08 7.51 3.75
N HIS A 111 3.13 8.39 4.75
CA HIS A 111 3.40 9.81 4.53
C HIS A 111 4.73 10.01 3.81
N LYS A 112 5.80 9.32 4.24
CA LYS A 112 7.12 9.40 3.62
C LYS A 112 7.08 9.04 2.14
N GLN A 113 6.43 7.93 1.78
CA GLN A 113 6.27 7.56 0.37
C GLN A 113 5.62 8.67 -0.46
N PHE A 114 4.49 9.23 0.00
CA PHE A 114 3.77 10.27 -0.75
C PHE A 114 4.53 11.60 -0.78
N SER A 115 5.15 11.98 0.32
CA SER A 115 5.93 13.21 0.44
C SER A 115 7.19 13.15 -0.43
N ASP A 116 7.95 12.05 -0.38
CA ASP A 116 9.13 11.86 -1.24
C ASP A 116 8.71 11.84 -2.73
N TRP A 117 7.59 11.20 -3.08
CA TRP A 117 7.06 11.21 -4.45
C TRP A 117 6.68 12.63 -4.91
N LEU A 118 6.00 13.40 -4.07
CA LEU A 118 5.50 14.73 -4.42
C LEU A 118 6.60 15.80 -4.47
N PHE A 119 7.54 15.76 -3.52
CA PHE A 119 8.49 16.86 -3.29
C PHE A 119 9.91 16.58 -3.77
N GLN A 120 10.30 15.31 -3.89
CA GLN A 120 11.65 14.92 -4.34
C GLN A 120 11.60 14.35 -5.76
N THR A 121 11.31 13.06 -5.89
CA THR A 121 11.35 12.34 -7.16
C THR A 121 10.37 11.17 -7.14
N THR A 122 9.95 10.73 -8.33
CA THR A 122 9.09 9.55 -8.43
C THR A 122 9.82 8.31 -7.88
N PRO A 123 9.18 7.50 -7.02
CA PRO A 123 9.77 6.28 -6.48
C PRO A 123 10.22 5.33 -7.60
N LYS A 124 11.40 4.74 -7.41
CA LYS A 124 11.94 3.71 -8.32
C LYS A 124 11.22 2.38 -8.16
N ALA A 125 10.75 2.10 -6.95
CA ALA A 125 9.85 1.02 -6.60
C ALA A 125 8.77 1.55 -5.65
N PHE A 126 7.55 1.08 -5.84
CA PHE A 126 6.38 1.55 -5.09
C PHE A 126 5.99 0.54 -4.00
N TRP A 127 5.84 1.02 -2.77
CA TRP A 127 5.35 0.21 -1.67
C TRP A 127 3.85 0.05 -1.79
N MET A 128 3.44 -1.11 -2.31
CA MET A 128 2.07 -1.39 -2.74
C MET A 128 1.09 -1.35 -1.57
N THR A 129 1.53 -1.82 -0.40
CA THR A 129 0.73 -1.85 0.83
C THR A 129 0.57 -0.47 1.45
N GLY A 130 1.45 0.47 1.09
CA GLY A 130 1.41 1.87 1.51
C GLY A 130 0.26 2.66 0.88
N PHE A 131 -0.32 2.18 -0.22
CA PHE A 131 -1.45 2.83 -0.86
C PHE A 131 -2.77 2.59 -0.13
N PHE A 132 -3.63 3.61 -0.11
CA PHE A 132 -5.03 3.48 0.24
C PHE A 132 -5.82 2.79 -0.87
N ASN A 133 -5.50 3.08 -2.14
CA ASN A 133 -6.13 2.49 -3.33
C ASN A 133 -5.12 1.81 -4.27
N PRO A 134 -4.59 0.63 -3.91
CA PRO A 134 -3.64 -0.11 -4.74
C PRO A 134 -4.19 -0.50 -6.13
N GLN A 135 -5.49 -0.77 -6.25
CA GLN A 135 -6.12 -1.06 -7.54
C GLN A 135 -6.14 0.17 -8.46
N GLY A 136 -6.40 1.36 -7.88
CA GLY A 136 -6.31 2.64 -8.58
C GLY A 136 -4.91 2.92 -9.12
N PHE A 137 -3.87 2.58 -8.34
CA PHE A 137 -2.48 2.68 -8.79
C PHE A 137 -2.23 1.84 -10.05
N LEU A 138 -2.58 0.56 -10.02
CA LEU A 138 -2.40 -0.34 -11.17
C LEU A 138 -3.22 0.10 -12.39
N THR A 139 -4.41 0.66 -12.16
CA THR A 139 -5.22 1.26 -13.23
C THR A 139 -4.53 2.45 -13.86
N ALA A 140 -3.91 3.32 -13.06
CA ALA A 140 -3.14 4.47 -13.55
C ALA A 140 -1.90 4.03 -14.34
N VAL A 141 -1.18 3.01 -13.88
CA VAL A 141 -0.05 2.39 -14.62
C VAL A 141 -0.51 1.89 -15.99
N ARG A 142 -1.66 1.20 -16.05
CA ARG A 142 -2.23 0.71 -17.30
C ARG A 142 -2.60 1.85 -18.26
N GLN A 143 -3.20 2.92 -17.73
CA GLN A 143 -3.53 4.11 -18.52
C GLN A 143 -2.28 4.80 -19.08
N GLU A 144 -1.22 4.90 -18.29
CA GLU A 144 0.04 5.50 -18.72
C GLU A 144 0.69 4.68 -19.84
N ALA A 145 0.75 3.35 -19.69
CA ALA A 145 1.27 2.48 -20.74
C ALA A 145 0.44 2.54 -22.04
N THR A 146 -0.89 2.67 -21.92
CA THR A 146 -1.79 2.85 -23.08
C THR A 146 -1.51 4.19 -23.77
N ARG A 147 -1.31 5.27 -23.01
CA ARG A 147 -0.99 6.60 -23.58
C ARG A 147 0.40 6.65 -24.23
N ALA A 148 1.36 5.91 -23.71
CA ALA A 148 2.69 5.79 -24.32
C ALA A 148 2.65 5.04 -25.67
N ASN A 149 1.68 4.15 -25.86
CA ASN A 149 1.55 3.31 -27.05
C ASN A 149 0.34 3.71 -27.91
N LYS A 150 0.56 4.47 -28.98
CA LYS A 150 -0.53 5.01 -29.84
C LYS A 150 -1.46 3.96 -30.46
N THR A 151 -1.04 2.70 -30.56
CA THR A 151 -1.85 1.60 -31.14
C THR A 151 -2.61 0.79 -30.11
N TRP A 152 -2.46 1.10 -28.81
CA TRP A 152 -3.08 0.34 -27.73
C TRP A 152 -4.37 1.03 -27.29
N ALA A 153 -5.42 0.25 -27.10
CA ALA A 153 -6.67 0.70 -26.49
C ALA A 153 -6.78 0.10 -25.08
N LEU A 154 -7.33 0.84 -24.12
CA LEU A 154 -7.30 0.48 -22.69
C LEU A 154 -7.93 -0.88 -22.37
N ASP A 155 -8.95 -1.26 -23.13
CA ASP A 155 -9.66 -2.55 -23.10
C ASP A 155 -8.81 -3.71 -23.60
N THR A 156 -7.89 -3.45 -24.54
CA THR A 156 -6.96 -4.43 -25.10
C THR A 156 -5.67 -4.58 -24.31
N VAL A 157 -5.51 -3.87 -23.19
CA VAL A 157 -4.28 -3.87 -22.38
C VAL A 157 -4.54 -4.54 -21.04
N THR A 158 -3.68 -5.49 -20.70
CA THR A 158 -3.63 -6.16 -19.40
C THR A 158 -2.28 -5.93 -18.73
N LEU A 159 -2.22 -6.11 -17.42
CA LEU A 159 -0.95 -6.10 -16.70
C LEU A 159 -0.39 -7.51 -16.65
N SER A 160 0.89 -7.64 -16.94
CA SER A 160 1.70 -8.83 -16.74
C SER A 160 2.80 -8.52 -15.73
N ASN A 161 3.48 -9.55 -15.26
CA ASN A 161 4.48 -9.41 -14.21
C ASN A 161 5.71 -10.28 -14.43
N LYS A 162 6.80 -9.85 -13.80
CA LYS A 162 8.02 -10.64 -13.61
C LYS A 162 8.49 -10.47 -12.17
N VAL A 163 8.67 -11.59 -11.47
CA VAL A 163 9.22 -11.57 -10.11
C VAL A 163 10.74 -11.44 -10.19
N LEU A 164 11.31 -10.45 -9.50
CA LEU A 164 12.76 -10.22 -9.45
C LEU A 164 13.41 -10.99 -8.30
N LYS A 165 14.74 -11.06 -8.29
CA LYS A 165 15.54 -11.69 -7.21
C LYS A 165 16.21 -10.64 -6.31
N VAL A 166 15.55 -9.49 -6.14
CA VAL A 166 16.10 -8.34 -5.40
C VAL A 166 15.08 -7.80 -4.41
N SER A 167 15.57 -7.22 -3.32
CA SER A 167 14.76 -6.44 -2.39
C SER A 167 14.57 -5.01 -2.91
N ALA A 168 13.66 -4.26 -2.28
CA ALA A 168 13.38 -2.88 -2.68
C ALA A 168 14.59 -1.96 -2.50
N GLU A 169 15.43 -2.18 -1.48
CA GLU A 169 16.61 -1.33 -1.23
C GLU A 169 17.68 -1.46 -2.32
N GLN A 170 17.67 -2.58 -3.06
CA GLN A 170 18.62 -2.86 -4.14
C GLN A 170 18.22 -2.21 -5.48
N ILE A 171 17.03 -1.61 -5.57
CA ILE A 171 16.54 -0.97 -6.80
C ILE A 171 17.22 0.40 -6.97
N THR A 172 18.09 0.50 -7.98
CA THR A 172 18.85 1.73 -8.28
C THR A 172 18.24 2.58 -9.38
N ALA A 173 17.36 2.04 -10.22
CA ALA A 173 16.68 2.74 -11.31
C ALA A 173 15.26 2.20 -11.53
N SER A 174 14.39 3.03 -12.10
CA SER A 174 13.05 2.64 -12.56
C SER A 174 13.14 1.71 -13.79
N PRO A 175 12.13 0.87 -14.06
CA PRO A 175 12.13 0.06 -15.29
C PRO A 175 11.90 0.96 -16.52
N ASN A 176 12.33 0.49 -17.69
CA ASN A 176 12.04 1.18 -18.96
C ASN A 176 10.53 1.25 -19.25
N GLU A 177 9.79 0.21 -18.87
CA GLU A 177 8.33 0.13 -19.01
C GLU A 177 7.70 -0.42 -17.74
N GLY A 178 6.53 0.12 -17.37
CA GLY A 178 5.80 -0.32 -16.19
C GLY A 178 6.41 0.22 -14.89
N VAL A 179 6.25 -0.54 -13.81
CA VAL A 179 6.65 -0.14 -12.45
C VAL A 179 7.18 -1.32 -11.65
N TYR A 180 8.07 -1.06 -10.70
CA TYR A 180 8.42 -2.02 -9.67
C TYR A 180 7.51 -1.83 -8.46
N ILE A 181 6.96 -2.92 -7.93
CA ILE A 181 6.16 -2.93 -6.70
C ILE A 181 6.79 -3.85 -5.65
N HIS A 182 6.59 -3.51 -4.38
CA HIS A 182 7.06 -4.32 -3.25
C HIS A 182 6.10 -4.23 -2.05
N GLY A 183 6.41 -5.00 -1.00
CA GLY A 183 5.64 -5.06 0.25
C GLY A 183 4.54 -6.11 0.26
N LEU A 184 4.45 -6.97 -0.75
CA LEU A 184 3.46 -8.05 -0.78
C LEU A 184 3.91 -9.24 0.05
N PHE A 185 2.95 -9.90 0.70
CA PHE A 185 3.16 -11.09 1.51
C PHE A 185 2.42 -12.28 0.91
N LEU A 186 3.09 -13.40 0.76
CA LEU A 186 2.53 -14.65 0.28
C LEU A 186 1.92 -15.43 1.45
N ASP A 187 0.64 -15.77 1.32
CA ASP A 187 -0.15 -16.58 2.24
C ASP A 187 -0.41 -17.96 1.63
N GLY A 188 -0.36 -19.01 2.45
CA GLY A 188 -0.57 -20.40 2.03
C GLY A 188 0.62 -21.08 1.32
N ALA A 189 1.72 -20.35 1.08
CA ALA A 189 2.93 -20.84 0.43
C ALA A 189 4.20 -20.07 0.86
N GLY A 190 5.36 -20.62 0.52
CA GLY A 190 6.67 -19.98 0.59
C GLY A 190 7.17 -19.52 -0.78
N TRP A 191 8.16 -18.63 -0.78
CA TRP A 191 8.83 -18.18 -2.00
C TRP A 191 10.33 -18.52 -1.96
N ASN A 192 10.76 -19.34 -2.91
CA ASN A 192 12.18 -19.69 -3.04
C ASN A 192 12.94 -18.58 -3.76
N TRP A 193 13.71 -17.77 -3.02
CA TRP A 193 14.48 -16.65 -3.59
C TRP A 193 15.54 -17.09 -4.61
N ARG A 194 16.20 -18.23 -4.39
CA ARG A 194 17.26 -18.72 -5.27
C ARG A 194 16.70 -19.19 -6.61
N LYS A 195 15.59 -19.94 -6.55
CA LYS A 195 14.97 -20.53 -7.75
C LYS A 195 13.91 -19.62 -8.40
N SER A 196 13.40 -18.61 -7.70
CA SER A 196 12.24 -17.79 -8.10
C SER A 196 11.00 -18.62 -8.41
N LEU A 197 10.62 -19.50 -7.47
CA LEU A 197 9.50 -20.43 -7.60
C LEU A 197 8.71 -20.47 -6.30
N LEU A 198 7.41 -20.77 -6.41
CA LEU A 198 6.59 -21.17 -5.27
C LEU A 198 7.11 -22.47 -4.65
N GLU A 199 7.11 -22.51 -3.33
CA GLU A 199 7.41 -23.70 -2.53
C GLU A 199 6.46 -23.81 -1.34
N GLU A 200 6.47 -24.95 -0.67
CA GLU A 200 5.70 -25.15 0.55
C GLU A 200 6.16 -24.18 1.64
N SER A 201 5.23 -23.65 2.43
CA SER A 201 5.58 -22.78 3.54
C SER A 201 6.34 -23.56 4.62
N SER A 202 7.31 -22.89 5.25
CA SER A 202 8.00 -23.46 6.40
C SER A 202 7.04 -23.60 7.58
N PRO A 203 7.18 -24.65 8.43
CA PRO A 203 6.32 -24.82 9.59
C PRO A 203 6.25 -23.56 10.46
N LYS A 204 5.04 -23.16 10.84
CA LYS A 204 4.75 -21.96 11.66
C LYS A 204 5.05 -20.61 10.98
N VAL A 205 5.33 -20.58 9.69
CA VAL A 205 5.41 -19.35 8.89
C VAL A 205 4.08 -19.14 8.19
N LEU A 206 3.29 -18.19 8.69
CA LEU A 206 1.96 -17.86 8.11
C LEU A 206 2.09 -17.06 6.81
N PHE A 207 3.04 -16.11 6.78
CA PHE A 207 3.24 -15.21 5.65
C PHE A 207 4.71 -15.16 5.26
N SER A 208 4.99 -15.19 3.95
CA SER A 208 6.35 -15.06 3.41
C SER A 208 6.48 -13.75 2.62
N PRO A 209 7.48 -12.89 2.90
CA PRO A 209 7.65 -11.66 2.13
C PRO A 209 8.05 -11.98 0.68
N MET A 210 7.43 -11.29 -0.28
CA MET A 210 7.81 -11.40 -1.69
C MET A 210 8.95 -10.44 -2.05
N PRO A 211 9.83 -10.82 -3.00
CA PRO A 211 10.74 -9.89 -3.63
C PRO A 211 9.99 -8.82 -4.45
N VAL A 212 10.75 -7.87 -4.99
CA VAL A 212 10.20 -6.89 -5.94
C VAL A 212 9.55 -7.59 -7.13
N ILE A 213 8.34 -7.16 -7.48
CA ILE A 213 7.63 -7.60 -8.67
C ILE A 213 7.64 -6.46 -9.68
N HIS A 214 8.11 -6.73 -10.89
CA HIS A 214 7.97 -5.83 -12.03
C HIS A 214 6.61 -6.03 -12.66
N MET A 215 5.78 -4.98 -12.67
CA MET A 215 4.48 -4.96 -13.32
C MET A 215 4.57 -4.12 -14.58
N PHE A 216 4.15 -4.66 -15.72
CA PHE A 216 4.19 -3.97 -17.00
C PHE A 216 2.95 -4.32 -17.84
N ALA A 217 2.62 -3.45 -18.78
CA ALA A 217 1.44 -3.62 -19.61
C ALA A 217 1.76 -4.45 -20.86
N VAL A 218 0.84 -5.34 -21.24
CA VAL A 218 0.92 -6.15 -22.46
C VAL A 218 -0.42 -6.09 -23.20
N LYS A 219 -0.42 -6.41 -24.50
CA LYS A 219 -1.68 -6.64 -25.23
C LYS A 219 -2.33 -7.94 -24.75
N SER A 220 -3.65 -7.88 -24.54
CA SER A 220 -4.49 -8.93 -23.95
C SER A 220 -4.52 -10.26 -24.74
N THR A 221 -3.90 -10.31 -25.92
CA THR A 221 -3.80 -11.53 -26.74
C THR A 221 -2.76 -12.54 -26.22
N GLN A 222 -1.97 -12.20 -25.19
CA GLN A 222 -1.02 -13.14 -24.59
C GLN A 222 -1.76 -14.12 -23.67
N THR A 223 -1.77 -15.40 -24.05
CA THR A 223 -2.26 -16.48 -23.20
C THR A 223 -1.26 -16.74 -22.06
N VAL A 224 -1.76 -16.90 -20.85
CA VAL A 224 -0.95 -17.31 -19.70
C VAL A 224 -0.62 -18.79 -19.86
N ASP A 225 0.64 -19.16 -19.66
CA ASP A 225 1.06 -20.57 -19.67
C ASP A 225 0.28 -21.35 -18.58
N PRO A 226 -0.48 -22.40 -18.95
CA PRO A 226 -1.25 -23.22 -18.02
C PRO A 226 -0.43 -23.89 -16.91
N LYS A 227 0.90 -23.94 -17.02
CA LYS A 227 1.79 -24.47 -15.97
C LYS A 227 2.10 -23.47 -14.87
N LEU A 228 1.82 -22.18 -15.08
CA LEU A 228 2.08 -21.13 -14.11
C LEU A 228 0.87 -20.91 -13.23
N TYR A 229 1.12 -20.54 -11.97
CA TYR A 229 0.04 -20.28 -11.03
C TYR A 229 -0.43 -18.82 -11.13
N VAL A 230 -1.72 -18.63 -11.36
CA VAL A 230 -2.35 -17.30 -11.33
C VAL A 230 -2.72 -16.97 -9.89
N CYS A 231 -1.83 -16.24 -9.22
CA CYS A 231 -1.96 -15.88 -7.82
C CYS A 231 -2.78 -14.59 -7.65
N PRO A 232 -3.93 -14.62 -6.97
CA PRO A 232 -4.69 -13.41 -6.68
C PRO A 232 -3.96 -12.54 -5.64
N ILE A 233 -4.13 -11.22 -5.77
CA ILE A 233 -3.65 -10.20 -4.82
C ILE A 233 -4.85 -9.57 -4.13
N TYR A 234 -4.83 -9.57 -2.79
CA TYR A 234 -5.84 -8.92 -1.97
C TYR A 234 -5.24 -7.81 -1.10
N LYS A 235 -6.06 -6.81 -0.81
CA LYS A 235 -5.73 -5.74 0.13
C LYS A 235 -5.63 -6.24 1.56
N LYS A 236 -6.41 -7.27 1.90
CA LYS A 236 -6.59 -7.80 3.26
C LYS A 236 -6.61 -9.32 3.27
N PRO A 237 -6.25 -9.98 4.40
CA PRO A 237 -6.37 -11.43 4.54
C PRO A 237 -7.80 -11.95 4.33
N ARG A 238 -8.82 -11.12 4.61
CA ARG A 238 -10.22 -11.44 4.29
C ARG A 238 -10.46 -11.31 2.79
N ARG A 239 -10.43 -12.44 2.09
CA ARG A 239 -10.52 -12.53 0.63
C ARG A 239 -11.97 -12.43 0.15
N THR A 240 -12.36 -11.23 -0.26
CA THR A 240 -13.66 -10.91 -0.88
C THR A 240 -13.42 -10.05 -2.10
N ASP A 241 -14.42 -9.92 -2.97
CA ASP A 241 -14.33 -9.07 -4.17
C ASP A 241 -14.00 -7.61 -3.84
N LEU A 242 -14.48 -7.11 -2.69
CA LEU A 242 -14.18 -5.76 -2.19
C LEU A 242 -12.69 -5.55 -1.85
N ASN A 243 -11.97 -6.64 -1.57
CA ASN A 243 -10.56 -6.61 -1.22
C ASN A 243 -9.66 -7.11 -2.37
N TYR A 244 -10.23 -7.61 -3.47
CA TYR A 244 -9.45 -8.08 -4.62
C TYR A 244 -8.83 -6.90 -5.37
N ILE A 245 -7.57 -7.02 -5.76
CA ILE A 245 -6.82 -5.96 -6.46
C ILE A 245 -6.55 -6.38 -7.90
N THR A 246 -5.84 -7.49 -8.08
CA THR A 246 -5.44 -8.03 -9.37
C THR A 246 -4.93 -9.47 -9.18
N ALA A 247 -4.43 -10.11 -10.24
CA ALA A 247 -3.70 -11.36 -10.14
C ALA A 247 -2.34 -11.23 -10.84
N VAL A 248 -1.37 -12.00 -10.35
CA VAL A 248 -0.03 -12.11 -10.94
C VAL A 248 0.31 -13.56 -11.20
N VAL A 249 1.13 -13.79 -12.21
CA VAL A 249 1.57 -15.12 -12.61
C VAL A 249 2.86 -15.46 -11.86
N LEU A 250 2.82 -16.55 -11.11
CA LEU A 250 3.92 -17.05 -10.30
C LEU A 250 4.46 -18.38 -10.84
N PRO A 251 5.78 -18.47 -11.11
CA PRO A 251 6.45 -19.72 -11.42
C PRO A 251 6.29 -20.78 -10.34
N THR A 252 6.05 -22.02 -10.75
CA THR A 252 5.92 -23.17 -9.85
C THR A 252 6.34 -24.47 -10.52
N VAL A 253 6.66 -25.49 -9.71
CA VAL A 253 6.96 -26.86 -10.14
C VAL A 253 5.74 -27.77 -9.98
N LEU A 254 4.92 -27.52 -8.96
CA LEU A 254 3.69 -28.27 -8.73
C LEU A 254 2.58 -27.77 -9.65
N SER A 255 1.55 -28.60 -9.90
CA SER A 255 0.37 -28.17 -10.66
C SER A 255 -0.25 -26.90 -10.04
N PRO A 256 -0.70 -25.92 -10.84
CA PRO A 256 -1.43 -24.76 -10.33
C PRO A 256 -2.60 -25.12 -9.39
N ASP A 257 -3.29 -26.24 -9.65
CA ASP A 257 -4.40 -26.72 -8.81
C ASP A 257 -3.99 -26.99 -7.36
N HIS A 258 -2.74 -27.41 -7.13
CA HIS A 258 -2.20 -27.58 -5.78
C HIS A 258 -2.28 -26.28 -4.99
N TRP A 259 -1.87 -25.16 -5.60
CA TRP A 259 -1.87 -23.84 -4.97
C TRP A 259 -3.26 -23.23 -4.87
N VAL A 260 -4.15 -23.55 -5.82
CA VAL A 260 -5.58 -23.21 -5.72
C VAL A 260 -6.20 -23.87 -4.49
N LEU A 261 -5.99 -25.18 -4.31
CA LEU A 261 -6.54 -25.94 -3.18
C LEU A 261 -5.98 -25.50 -1.83
N ARG A 262 -4.70 -25.07 -1.79
CA ARG A 262 -4.10 -24.45 -0.59
C ARG A 262 -4.59 -23.03 -0.33
N GLY A 263 -5.32 -22.44 -1.27
CA GLY A 263 -5.71 -21.04 -1.21
C GLY A 263 -4.49 -20.14 -1.12
N VAL A 264 -3.54 -20.25 -2.05
CA VAL A 264 -2.41 -19.31 -2.09
C VAL A 264 -2.90 -17.93 -2.52
N ALA A 265 -2.38 -16.88 -1.90
CA ALA A 265 -2.66 -15.50 -2.31
C ALA A 265 -1.51 -14.57 -1.92
N LEU A 266 -1.42 -13.43 -2.61
CA LEU A 266 -0.62 -12.30 -2.17
C LEU A 266 -1.49 -11.32 -1.40
N LEU A 267 -0.96 -10.80 -0.30
CA LEU A 267 -1.64 -9.88 0.58
C LEU A 267 -0.86 -8.57 0.70
N CYS A 268 -1.60 -7.47 0.74
CA CYS A 268 -1.05 -6.16 1.05
C CYS A 268 -0.98 -5.88 2.55
N ASP A 269 -1.26 -6.89 3.36
CA ASP A 269 -1.32 -6.80 4.80
C ASP A 269 -1.02 -8.19 5.36
N SER A 270 -0.15 -8.24 6.36
CA SER A 270 0.29 -9.47 7.02
C SER A 270 0.07 -9.42 8.54
N LYS A 271 -0.59 -8.38 9.05
CA LYS A 271 -0.73 -8.09 10.48
C LYS A 271 -2.18 -8.05 10.94
#